data_AF-A0A154PH79-F1
#
_entry.id   AF-A0A154PH79-F1
#
_cell.length_a   1.000
_cell.length_b   1.000
_cell.length_c   1.000
_cell.angle_alpha   90.00
_cell.angle_beta   90.00
_cell.angle_gamma   90.00
#
_symmetry.space_group_name_H-M   'P 1'
#
loop_
_entity.id
_entity.type
_entity.pdbx_description
1 polymer ?
#
loop_
_entity_poly.entity_id
_entity_poly.type
_entity_poly.pdbx_seq_one_letter_code
_entity_poly.pdbx_strand_id
1 'polypeptide(L)'
;MNVQIRHPYEGLLHKYTNAMKGWQYRWFILSPETGELHYFLSESEKNQRPRCSIYLAGAVIAPSDEDSNTFTVNSATGDMIKLRATDARARQEWVDKLRAVTEMYTRAIASCHPPLPPREHSANSNRNPVAKLEVLDAFANCQEQLSKVEKHNLALAQTIENSSLNLDPDLLVLKATANTTLHTLSQCLNILYQ
;
A
#
# COMPACT_ATOMS: atom_id res chain seq x y z
N MET A 1 6.20 26.95 -7.89
CA MET A 1 5.92 25.86 -6.95
C MET A 1 4.94 26.38 -5.91
N ASN A 2 3.69 25.89 -5.92
CA ASN A 2 2.59 26.44 -5.12
C ASN A 2 2.74 26.06 -3.63
N VAL A 3 2.91 27.06 -2.78
CA VAL A 3 3.05 26.95 -1.31
C VAL A 3 1.76 26.42 -0.64
N GLN A 4 0.62 26.47 -1.34
CA GLN A 4 -0.69 26.08 -0.80
C GLN A 4 -0.87 24.58 -0.53
N ILE A 5 -0.08 23.70 -1.18
CA ILE A 5 -0.28 22.23 -1.11
C ILE A 5 0.30 21.62 0.17
N ARG A 6 1.10 22.37 0.95
CA ARG A 6 1.82 21.80 2.10
C ARG A 6 1.03 21.73 3.41
N HIS A 7 -0.12 22.41 3.50
CA HIS A 7 -0.89 22.40 4.74
C HIS A 7 -1.77 21.16 4.81
N PRO A 8 -1.79 20.43 5.93
CA PRO A 8 -2.70 19.32 6.11
C PRO A 8 -4.14 19.80 5.98
N TYR A 9 -4.99 18.97 5.37
CA TYR A 9 -6.42 19.24 5.29
C TYR A 9 -7.14 18.35 6.28
N GLU A 10 -7.85 18.96 7.21
CA GLU A 10 -8.51 18.25 8.28
C GLU A 10 -9.99 18.61 8.40
N GLY A 11 -10.76 17.70 8.95
CA GLY A 11 -12.17 17.92 9.19
C GLY A 11 -12.95 16.68 9.59
N LEU A 12 -14.19 16.91 9.99
CA LEU A 12 -15.10 15.88 10.42
C LEU A 12 -15.79 15.21 9.22
N LEU A 13 -15.76 13.89 9.16
CA LEU A 13 -16.52 13.09 8.20
C LEU A 13 -17.27 11.97 8.93
N HIS A 14 -18.37 11.51 8.34
CA HIS A 14 -18.95 10.24 8.80
C HIS A 14 -18.27 9.09 8.08
N LYS A 15 -17.72 8.17 8.86
CA LYS A 15 -17.17 6.92 8.37
C LYS A 15 -18.20 5.81 8.56
N TYR A 16 -18.47 5.04 7.51
CA TYR A 16 -19.24 3.81 7.64
C TYR A 16 -18.41 2.74 8.36
N THR A 17 -19.01 2.07 9.34
CA THR A 17 -18.31 1.08 10.19
C THR A 17 -18.77 -0.34 9.92
N ASN A 18 -20.03 -0.66 10.20
CA ASN A 18 -20.67 -1.92 9.84
C ASN A 18 -22.20 -1.75 9.92
N ALA A 19 -22.97 -2.78 9.57
CA ALA A 19 -24.44 -2.73 9.60
C ALA A 19 -25.03 -2.43 11.00
N MET A 20 -24.34 -2.83 12.07
CA MET A 20 -24.81 -2.61 13.45
C MET A 20 -24.55 -1.18 13.94
N LYS A 21 -23.35 -0.64 13.67
CA LYS A 21 -22.90 0.69 14.14
C LYS A 21 -23.20 1.80 13.14
N GLY A 22 -23.37 1.48 11.86
CA GLY A 22 -23.67 2.40 10.78
C GLY A 22 -22.57 3.47 10.58
N TRP A 23 -23.02 4.70 10.34
CA TRP A 23 -22.20 5.88 10.14
C TRP A 23 -21.76 6.49 11.48
N GLN A 24 -20.47 6.80 11.60
CA GLN A 24 -19.88 7.32 12.83
C GLN A 24 -18.99 8.53 12.51
N TYR A 25 -19.13 9.60 13.29
CA TYR A 25 -18.26 10.77 13.17
C TYR A 25 -16.82 10.42 13.51
N ARG A 26 -15.88 10.81 12.65
CA ARG A 26 -14.44 10.67 12.87
C ARG A 26 -13.74 11.91 12.35
N TRP A 27 -12.67 12.32 13.02
CA TRP A 27 -11.83 13.42 12.57
C TRP A 27 -10.80 12.86 11.59
N PHE A 28 -10.74 13.40 10.39
CA PHE A 28 -9.80 13.00 9.35
C PHE A 28 -8.74 14.07 9.16
N ILE A 29 -7.52 13.63 8.90
CA ILE A 29 -6.38 14.49 8.56
C ILE A 29 -5.71 13.90 7.32
N LEU A 30 -5.77 14.64 6.23
CA LEU A 30 -4.99 14.41 5.02
C LEU A 30 -3.65 15.11 5.18
N SER A 31 -2.54 14.36 5.10
CA SER A 31 -1.18 14.85 5.17
C SER A 31 -0.54 14.85 3.77
N PRO A 32 -0.44 16.01 3.09
CA PRO A 32 0.22 16.10 1.78
C PRO A 32 1.73 15.85 1.84
N GLU A 33 2.36 15.93 3.02
CA GLU A 33 3.80 15.72 3.22
C GLU A 33 4.17 14.23 3.32
N THR A 34 3.28 13.40 3.86
CA THR A 34 3.49 11.95 3.95
C THR A 34 2.68 11.16 2.92
N GLY A 35 1.68 11.78 2.28
CA GLY A 35 0.82 11.10 1.32
C GLY A 35 -0.18 10.17 1.99
N GLU A 36 -0.55 10.47 3.23
CA GLU A 36 -1.39 9.62 4.06
C GLU A 36 -2.70 10.31 4.45
N LEU A 37 -3.75 9.51 4.57
CA LEU A 37 -5.01 9.88 5.20
C LEU A 37 -5.13 9.17 6.54
N HIS A 38 -5.21 9.94 7.61
CA HIS A 38 -5.40 9.44 8.97
C HIS A 38 -6.81 9.71 9.46
N TYR A 39 -7.30 8.87 10.36
CA TYR A 39 -8.48 9.21 11.16
C TYR A 39 -8.33 8.93 12.65
N PHE A 40 -9.04 9.75 13.43
CA PHE A 40 -9.11 9.74 14.88
C PHE A 40 -10.56 9.64 15.32
N LEU A 41 -10.78 9.27 16.58
CA LEU A 41 -12.14 9.22 17.13
C LEU A 41 -12.79 10.61 17.18
N SER A 42 -12.00 11.64 17.51
CA SER A 42 -12.42 13.03 17.63
C SER A 42 -11.25 13.98 17.34
N GLU A 43 -11.54 15.28 17.16
CA GLU A 43 -10.53 16.33 16.96
C GLU A 43 -9.58 16.44 18.16
N SER A 44 -10.11 16.33 19.38
CA SER A 44 -9.34 16.40 20.63
C SER A 44 -8.30 15.28 20.77
N GLU A 45 -8.50 14.17 20.07
CA GLU A 45 -7.61 13.00 20.10
C GLU A 45 -6.56 13.02 18.97
N LYS A 46 -6.41 14.12 18.23
CA LYS A 46 -5.43 14.23 17.11
C LYS A 46 -3.96 14.08 17.51
N ASN A 47 -3.64 14.32 18.79
CA ASN A 47 -2.29 14.16 19.33
C ASN A 47 -1.98 12.71 19.72
N GLN A 48 -2.95 11.80 19.66
CA GLN A 48 -2.76 10.38 19.92
C GLN A 48 -2.35 9.65 18.64
N ARG A 49 -2.05 8.35 18.74
CA ARG A 49 -1.82 7.52 17.55
C ARG A 49 -3.13 7.44 16.73
N PRO A 50 -3.09 7.66 15.42
CA PRO A 50 -4.27 7.51 14.58
C PRO A 50 -4.84 6.10 14.67
N ARG A 51 -6.16 5.98 14.57
CA ARG A 51 -6.84 4.67 14.55
C ARG A 51 -6.49 3.88 13.31
N CYS A 52 -6.19 4.57 12.20
CA CYS A 52 -5.73 4.00 10.96
C CYS A 52 -5.00 5.08 10.15
N SER A 53 -3.98 4.64 9.42
CA SER A 53 -3.30 5.40 8.37
C SER A 53 -3.52 4.69 7.04
N ILE A 54 -3.90 5.44 6.01
CA ILE A 54 -4.06 4.93 4.65
C ILE A 54 -3.09 5.66 3.76
N TYR A 55 -2.16 4.92 3.16
CA TYR A 55 -1.25 5.48 2.16
C TYR A 55 -1.98 5.68 0.83
N LEU A 56 -1.91 6.90 0.28
CA LEU A 56 -2.74 7.32 -0.84
C LEU A 56 -2.13 7.06 -2.21
N ALA A 57 -0.88 6.62 -2.28
CA ALA A 57 -0.26 6.19 -3.53
C ALA A 57 -1.04 5.02 -4.15
N GLY A 58 -1.46 5.19 -5.41
CA GLY A 58 -2.28 4.20 -6.12
C GLY A 58 -3.70 4.04 -5.58
N ALA A 59 -4.12 4.87 -4.61
CA ALA A 59 -5.48 4.83 -4.09
C ALA A 59 -6.47 5.38 -5.13
N VAL A 60 -7.72 4.90 -5.11
CA VAL A 60 -8.80 5.37 -5.98
C VAL A 60 -9.87 6.06 -5.14
N ILE A 61 -10.10 7.34 -5.44
CA ILE A 61 -11.12 8.17 -4.78
C ILE A 61 -12.35 8.26 -5.67
N ALA A 62 -13.45 7.63 -5.25
CA ALA A 62 -14.67 7.49 -6.03
C ALA A 62 -15.87 8.15 -5.31
N PRO A 63 -16.35 9.31 -5.80
CA PRO A 63 -17.66 9.84 -5.43
C PRO A 63 -18.76 8.82 -5.69
N SER A 64 -19.78 8.80 -4.84
CA SER A 64 -20.96 7.97 -5.05
C SER A 64 -21.88 8.56 -6.13
N ASP A 65 -22.51 7.69 -6.91
CA ASP A 65 -23.59 8.06 -7.84
C ASP A 65 -24.98 8.00 -7.17
N GLU A 66 -25.09 7.38 -6.00
CA GLU A 66 -26.37 7.21 -5.27
C GLU A 66 -26.81 8.48 -4.52
N ASP A 67 -25.85 9.29 -4.07
CA ASP A 67 -26.10 10.51 -3.32
C ASP A 67 -25.02 11.57 -3.54
N SER A 68 -25.30 12.80 -3.12
CA SER A 68 -24.43 13.93 -3.38
C SER A 68 -23.33 14.13 -2.34
N ASN A 69 -23.27 13.34 -1.26
CA ASN A 69 -22.38 13.62 -0.12
C ASN A 69 -21.46 12.46 0.28
N THR A 70 -21.59 11.28 -0.33
CA THR A 70 -20.73 10.12 -0.06
C THR A 70 -19.67 9.90 -1.13
N PHE A 71 -18.59 9.25 -0.70
CA PHE A 71 -17.48 8.83 -1.55
C PHE A 71 -16.72 7.68 -0.88
N THR A 72 -15.90 6.97 -1.65
CA THR A 72 -15.00 5.92 -1.14
C THR A 72 -13.55 6.25 -1.39
N VAL A 73 -12.70 5.79 -0.48
CA VAL A 73 -11.24 5.76 -0.64
C VAL A 73 -10.83 4.30 -0.66
N ASN A 74 -10.29 3.87 -1.79
CA ASN A 74 -9.85 2.50 -2.03
C ASN A 74 -8.32 2.51 -2.06
N SER A 75 -7.67 1.93 -1.06
CA SER A 75 -6.23 1.83 -0.98
C SER A 75 -5.68 0.84 -2.00
N ALA A 76 -4.45 1.07 -2.46
CA ALA A 76 -3.72 0.09 -3.27
C ALA A 76 -3.48 -1.24 -2.53
N THR A 77 -3.56 -1.24 -1.18
CA THR A 77 -3.48 -2.43 -0.33
C THR A 77 -4.78 -3.26 -0.28
N GLY A 78 -5.85 -2.78 -0.90
CA GLY A 78 -7.17 -3.44 -0.90
C GLY A 78 -8.13 -2.95 0.19
N ASP A 79 -7.67 -2.12 1.13
CA ASP A 79 -8.53 -1.52 2.14
C ASP A 79 -9.50 -0.51 1.52
N MET A 80 -10.78 -0.56 1.90
CA MET A 80 -11.80 0.37 1.44
C MET A 80 -12.48 1.06 2.62
N ILE A 81 -12.59 2.39 2.55
CA ILE A 81 -13.40 3.17 3.49
C ILE A 81 -14.48 3.96 2.74
N LYS A 82 -15.72 3.88 3.24
CA LYS A 82 -16.85 4.69 2.78
C LYS A 82 -17.04 5.89 3.71
N LEU A 83 -17.04 7.07 3.13
CA LEU A 83 -17.07 8.36 3.82
C LEU A 83 -18.25 9.19 3.35
N ARG A 84 -18.73 10.07 4.24
CA ARG A 84 -19.79 11.04 3.97
C ARG A 84 -19.35 12.40 4.50
N ALA A 85 -19.45 13.42 3.65
CA ALA A 85 -19.28 14.80 4.03
C ALA A 85 -20.63 15.44 4.42
N THR A 86 -20.58 16.65 4.98
CA THR A 86 -21.78 17.39 5.39
C THR A 86 -22.70 17.72 4.23
N ASP A 87 -22.13 18.04 3.07
CA ASP A 87 -22.85 18.45 1.87
C ASP A 87 -22.03 18.15 0.60
N ALA A 88 -22.61 18.41 -0.57
CA ALA A 88 -21.99 18.14 -1.86
C ALA A 88 -20.72 18.96 -2.13
N ARG A 89 -20.65 20.19 -1.62
CA ARG A 89 -19.49 21.06 -1.77
C ARG A 89 -18.35 20.56 -0.90
N ALA A 90 -18.61 20.26 0.37
CA ALA A 90 -17.64 19.69 1.29
C ALA A 90 -17.12 18.33 0.78
N ARG A 91 -18.01 17.48 0.23
CA ARG A 91 -17.62 16.23 -0.44
C ARG A 91 -16.64 16.51 -1.58
N GLN A 92 -16.97 17.45 -2.46
CA GLN A 92 -16.11 17.77 -3.61
C GLN A 92 -14.73 18.26 -3.16
N GLU A 93 -14.69 19.13 -2.14
CA GLU A 93 -13.43 19.64 -1.61
C GLU A 93 -12.53 18.52 -1.06
N TRP A 94 -13.09 17.57 -0.30
CA TRP A 94 -12.37 16.39 0.17
C TRP A 94 -11.85 15.54 -1.00
N VAL A 95 -12.71 15.25 -1.98
CA VAL A 95 -12.36 14.44 -3.15
C VAL A 95 -11.22 15.08 -3.95
N ASP A 96 -11.28 16.38 -4.21
CA ASP A 96 -10.28 17.09 -5.01
C ASP A 96 -8.92 17.09 -4.32
N LYS A 97 -8.88 17.36 -3.01
CA LYS A 97 -7.65 17.36 -2.23
C LYS A 97 -7.05 15.96 -2.11
N LEU A 98 -7.88 14.95 -1.85
CA LEU A 98 -7.43 13.55 -1.80
C LEU A 98 -6.83 13.12 -3.13
N ARG A 99 -7.51 13.40 -4.26
CA ARG A 99 -7.03 13.08 -5.60
C ARG A 99 -5.72 13.78 -5.92
N ALA A 100 -5.57 15.05 -5.55
CA ALA A 100 -4.34 15.80 -5.76
C ALA A 100 -3.14 15.16 -5.04
N VAL A 101 -3.31 14.74 -3.78
CA VAL A 101 -2.26 14.04 -3.03
C VAL A 101 -2.00 12.65 -3.61
N THR A 102 -3.03 11.86 -3.90
CA THR A 102 -2.91 10.56 -4.56
C THR A 102 -2.12 10.66 -5.88
N GLU A 103 -2.45 11.61 -6.75
CA GLU A 103 -1.76 11.79 -8.04
C GLU A 103 -0.28 12.13 -7.84
N MET A 104 0.03 13.03 -6.89
CA MET A 104 1.39 13.43 -6.59
C MET A 104 2.26 12.24 -6.17
N TYR A 105 1.79 11.42 -5.22
CA TYR A 105 2.55 10.27 -4.73
C TYR A 105 2.60 9.12 -5.73
N THR A 106 1.51 8.88 -6.45
CA THR A 106 1.48 7.86 -7.52
C THR A 106 2.49 8.21 -8.61
N ARG A 107 2.55 9.48 -9.02
CA ARG A 107 3.54 9.96 -10.00
C ARG A 107 4.96 9.85 -9.48
N ALA A 108 5.20 10.19 -8.20
CA ALA A 108 6.52 10.07 -7.60
C ALA A 108 7.01 8.61 -7.61
N ILE A 109 6.16 7.66 -7.22
CA ILE A 109 6.50 6.22 -7.27
C ILE A 109 6.73 5.76 -8.72
N ALA A 110 5.86 6.16 -9.64
CA ALA A 110 6.01 5.85 -11.06
C ALA A 110 7.31 6.44 -11.66
N SER A 111 7.85 7.54 -11.12
CA SER A 111 9.13 8.09 -11.57
C SER A 111 10.34 7.31 -11.04
N CYS A 112 10.25 6.75 -9.84
CA CYS A 112 11.28 5.86 -9.28
C CYS A 112 11.23 4.46 -9.89
N HIS A 113 10.03 4.02 -10.27
CA HIS A 113 9.74 2.73 -10.89
C HIS A 113 8.82 2.96 -12.09
N PRO A 114 9.38 3.18 -13.30
CA PRO A 114 8.60 3.42 -14.50
C PRO A 114 7.51 2.36 -14.64
N PRO A 115 6.23 2.75 -14.83
CA PRO A 115 5.19 1.79 -15.08
C PRO A 115 5.58 0.98 -16.31
N LEU A 116 5.47 -0.34 -16.20
CA LEU A 116 5.73 -1.22 -17.33
C LEU A 116 4.87 -0.77 -18.51
N PRO A 117 5.43 -0.76 -19.74
CA PRO A 117 4.66 -0.38 -20.92
C PRO A 117 3.35 -1.16 -20.94
N PRO A 118 2.21 -0.52 -21.29
CA PRO A 118 0.92 -1.19 -21.37
C PRO A 118 1.10 -2.48 -22.16
N ARG A 119 0.72 -3.60 -21.53
CA ARG A 119 0.80 -4.92 -22.15
C ARG A 119 -0.10 -4.86 -23.38
N GLU A 120 0.49 -4.65 -24.56
CA GLU A 120 -0.26 -4.74 -25.79
C GLU A 120 -0.80 -6.17 -25.83
N HIS A 121 -2.11 -6.33 -25.67
CA HIS A 121 -2.80 -7.56 -26.03
C HIS A 121 -2.74 -7.66 -27.57
N SER A 122 -1.55 -7.89 -28.10
CA SER A 122 -1.28 -8.10 -29.50
C SER A 122 -1.48 -9.57 -29.77
N ALA A 123 -2.56 -9.88 -30.47
CA ALA A 123 -2.84 -11.19 -31.05
C ALA A 123 -1.82 -11.61 -32.15
N ASN A 124 -0.63 -10.98 -32.19
CA ASN A 124 0.42 -11.27 -33.14
C ASN A 124 1.68 -11.79 -32.43
N SER A 125 1.88 -13.10 -32.58
CA SER A 125 2.97 -13.92 -32.02
C SER A 125 4.40 -13.55 -32.45
N ASN A 126 4.71 -12.34 -32.95
CA ASN A 126 5.95 -12.12 -33.72
C ASN A 126 6.78 -10.83 -33.49
N ARG A 127 6.72 -10.14 -32.34
CA ARG A 127 7.71 -9.10 -31.90
C ARG A 127 7.73 -9.02 -30.37
N ASN A 128 8.81 -8.92 -29.56
CA ASN A 128 10.24 -8.62 -29.70
C ASN A 128 11.05 -9.52 -28.74
N PRO A 129 12.18 -10.13 -29.14
CA PRO A 129 13.00 -10.97 -28.24
C PRO A 129 13.61 -10.20 -27.06
N VAL A 130 13.79 -8.88 -27.18
CA VAL A 130 14.44 -8.03 -26.17
C VAL A 130 13.60 -7.90 -24.88
N ALA A 131 12.29 -7.64 -24.99
CA ALA A 131 11.42 -7.50 -23.81
C ALA A 131 11.22 -8.86 -23.08
N LYS A 132 11.18 -9.97 -23.83
CA LYS A 132 11.18 -11.31 -23.23
C LYS A 132 12.48 -11.60 -22.50
N LEU A 133 13.61 -11.13 -23.04
CA LEU A 133 14.93 -11.29 -22.43
C LEU A 133 15.07 -10.46 -21.15
N GLU A 134 14.64 -9.20 -21.13
CA GLU A 134 14.67 -8.35 -19.92
C GLU A 134 13.81 -8.91 -18.78
N VAL A 135 12.64 -9.46 -19.10
CA VAL A 135 11.78 -10.11 -18.11
C VAL A 135 12.46 -11.38 -17.58
N LEU A 136 13.04 -12.20 -18.46
CA LEU A 136 13.78 -13.40 -18.05
C LEU A 136 15.02 -13.04 -17.21
N ASP A 137 15.73 -11.96 -17.55
CA ASP A 137 16.88 -11.47 -16.80
C ASP A 137 16.47 -10.95 -15.42
N ALA A 138 15.33 -10.27 -15.31
CA ALA A 138 14.76 -9.86 -14.03
C ALA A 138 14.41 -11.06 -13.16
N PHE A 139 13.77 -12.09 -13.73
CA PHE A 139 13.48 -13.34 -13.01
C PHE A 139 14.75 -14.08 -12.60
N ALA A 140 15.76 -14.13 -13.47
CA ALA A 140 17.05 -14.74 -13.17
C ALA A 140 17.76 -14.02 -12.01
N ASN A 141 17.74 -12.68 -12.01
CA ASN A 141 18.27 -11.89 -10.90
C ASN A 141 17.48 -12.12 -9.61
N CYS A 142 16.14 -12.16 -9.67
CA CYS A 142 15.31 -12.51 -8.50
C CYS A 142 15.64 -13.89 -7.95
N GLN A 143 15.83 -14.89 -8.82
CA GLN A 143 16.19 -16.25 -8.42
C GLN A 143 17.58 -16.27 -7.77
N GLU A 144 18.55 -15.55 -8.33
CA GLU A 144 19.90 -15.43 -7.77
C GLU A 144 19.88 -14.79 -6.38
N GLN A 145 19.12 -13.70 -6.19
CA GLN A 145 18.95 -13.06 -4.90
C GLN A 145 18.29 -14.00 -3.89
N LEU A 146 17.27 -14.74 -4.31
CA LEU A 146 16.59 -15.71 -3.44
C LEU A 146 17.57 -16.80 -2.97
N SER A 147 18.40 -17.34 -3.87
CA SER A 147 19.45 -18.30 -3.52
C SER A 147 20.53 -17.72 -2.59
N LYS A 148 20.88 -16.43 -2.73
CA LYS A 148 21.78 -15.76 -1.80
C LYS A 148 21.17 -15.66 -0.40
N VAL A 149 19.91 -15.24 -0.30
CA VAL A 149 19.21 -15.10 0.99
C VAL A 149 19.01 -16.46 1.65
N GLU A 150 18.72 -17.51 0.89
CA GLU A 150 18.60 -18.88 1.40
C GLU A 150 19.88 -19.36 2.08
N LYS A 151 21.05 -19.11 1.49
CA LYS A 151 22.36 -19.42 2.10
C LYS A 151 22.57 -18.67 3.40
N HIS A 152 22.23 -17.37 3.45
CA HIS A 152 22.35 -16.57 4.68
C HIS A 152 21.40 -17.07 5.77
N ASN A 153 20.16 -17.43 5.41
CA ASN A 153 19.19 -17.96 6.34
C ASN A 153 19.62 -19.31 6.93
N LEU A 154 20.24 -20.19 6.12
CA LEU A 154 20.80 -21.44 6.60
C LEU A 154 21.97 -21.21 7.55
N ALA A 155 22.89 -20.30 7.21
CA ALA A 155 24.01 -19.95 8.09
C ALA A 155 23.52 -19.33 9.42
N LEU A 156 22.49 -18.48 9.37
CA LEU A 156 21.84 -17.90 10.55
C LEU A 156 21.21 -19.00 11.42
N ALA A 157 20.44 -19.92 10.81
CA ALA A 157 19.81 -21.02 11.50
C ALA A 157 20.84 -21.92 12.21
N GLN A 158 21.95 -22.25 11.54
CA GLN A 158 23.06 -22.99 12.14
C GLN A 158 23.72 -22.23 13.28
N THR A 159 23.90 -20.92 13.13
CA THR A 159 24.45 -20.07 14.20
C THR A 159 23.56 -20.08 15.44
N ILE A 160 22.24 -20.01 15.25
CA ILE A 160 21.26 -20.07 16.35
C ILE A 160 21.30 -21.45 17.02
N GLU A 161 21.29 -22.53 16.24
CA GLU A 161 21.32 -23.92 16.76
C GLU A 161 22.57 -24.22 17.58
N ASN A 162 23.72 -23.68 17.16
CA ASN A 162 25.02 -23.85 17.83
C ASN A 162 25.24 -22.87 18.99
N SER A 163 24.32 -21.92 19.21
CA SER A 163 24.42 -20.97 20.31
C SER A 163 23.84 -21.54 21.61
N SER A 164 24.24 -20.98 22.75
CA SER A 164 23.61 -21.27 24.05
C SER A 164 22.17 -20.76 24.16
N LEU A 165 21.71 -19.98 23.18
CA LEU A 165 20.37 -19.40 23.09
C LEU A 165 19.49 -20.15 22.08
N ASN A 166 19.84 -21.38 21.71
CA ASN A 166 19.10 -22.19 20.75
C ASN A 166 17.64 -22.49 21.13
N LEU A 167 17.28 -22.32 22.41
CA LEU A 167 15.93 -22.45 22.95
C LEU A 167 15.24 -21.09 23.21
N ASP A 168 15.89 -19.98 22.86
CA ASP A 168 15.33 -18.64 23.02
C ASP A 168 14.09 -18.47 22.11
N PRO A 169 12.93 -18.11 22.70
CA PRO A 169 11.68 -17.99 21.94
C PRO A 169 11.75 -16.99 20.78
N ASP A 170 12.43 -15.86 20.97
CA ASP A 170 12.51 -14.80 19.94
C ASP A 170 13.40 -15.24 18.78
N LEU A 171 14.51 -15.94 19.06
CA LEU A 171 15.37 -16.53 18.02
C LEU A 171 14.67 -17.66 17.25
N LEU A 172 13.84 -18.47 17.92
CA LEU A 172 13.05 -19.51 17.26
C LEU A 172 11.97 -18.91 16.35
N VAL A 173 11.29 -17.84 16.80
CA VAL A 173 10.31 -17.10 15.99
C VAL A 173 11.00 -16.43 14.80
N LEU A 174 12.17 -15.82 15.00
CA LEU A 174 12.96 -15.22 13.92
C LEU A 174 13.32 -16.26 12.86
N LYS A 175 13.85 -17.41 13.27
CA LYS A 175 14.21 -18.53 12.38
C LYS A 175 12.99 -19.04 11.60
N ALA A 176 11.87 -19.27 12.29
CA ALA A 176 10.63 -19.75 11.66
C ALA A 176 10.08 -18.72 10.65
N THR A 177 10.06 -17.44 11.02
CA THR A 177 9.55 -16.35 10.19
C THR A 177 10.43 -16.14 8.96
N ALA A 178 11.76 -16.14 9.12
CA ALA A 178 12.70 -16.01 8.02
C ALA A 178 12.58 -17.17 7.02
N ASN A 179 12.51 -18.40 7.52
CA ASN A 179 12.29 -19.59 6.67
C ASN A 179 10.96 -19.55 5.93
N THR A 180 9.88 -19.16 6.61
CA THR A 180 8.54 -19.05 6.00
C THR A 180 8.51 -17.96 4.94
N THR A 181 9.12 -16.81 5.21
CA THR A 181 9.20 -15.68 4.25
C THR A 181 9.95 -16.08 2.98
N LEU A 182 11.05 -16.82 3.11
CA LEU A 182 11.79 -17.35 1.96
C LEU A 182 10.94 -18.34 1.15
N HIS A 183 10.25 -19.25 1.83
CA HIS A 183 9.39 -20.22 1.18
C HIS A 183 8.25 -19.55 0.40
N THR A 184 7.58 -18.56 1.00
CA THR A 184 6.50 -17.84 0.32
C THR A 184 7.01 -17.03 -0.87
N LEU A 185 8.16 -16.35 -0.75
CA LEU A 185 8.79 -15.65 -1.87
C LEU A 185 9.15 -16.61 -3.02
N SER A 186 9.68 -17.78 -2.71
CA SER A 186 9.98 -18.84 -3.69
C SER A 186 8.71 -19.31 -4.42
N GLN A 187 7.63 -19.54 -3.67
CA GLN A 187 6.34 -19.92 -4.25
C GLN A 187 5.77 -18.83 -5.15
N CYS A 188 5.81 -17.57 -4.73
CA CYS A 188 5.38 -16.44 -5.56
C CYS A 188 6.18 -16.37 -6.87
N LEU A 189 7.51 -16.53 -6.80
CA LEU A 189 8.37 -16.54 -7.98
C LEU A 189 8.01 -17.69 -8.94
N ASN A 190 7.79 -18.89 -8.42
CA ASN A 190 7.39 -20.05 -9.22
C ASN A 190 6.02 -19.85 -9.90
N ILE A 191 5.06 -19.23 -9.22
CA ILE A 191 3.75 -18.91 -9.79
C ILE A 191 3.90 -17.91 -10.95
N LEU A 192 4.81 -16.94 -10.82
CA LEU A 192 5.06 -15.92 -11.85
C LEU A 192 5.86 -16.46 -13.06
N TYR A 193 6.57 -17.57 -12.89
CA TYR A 193 7.39 -18.18 -13.94
C TYR A 193 6.60 -19.15 -14.84
N GLN A 194 5.41 -19.60 -14.42
CA GLN A 194 4.49 -20.43 -15.21
C GLN A 194 3.68 -19.61 -16.22
#